data_AF-A0A7W4W3B1-F1
#
_entry.id   AF-A0A7W4W3B1-F1
#
_cell.length_a   1.000
_cell.length_b   1.000
_cell.length_c   1.000
_cell.angle_alpha   90.00
_cell.angle_beta   90.00
_cell.angle_gamma   90.00
#
_symmetry.space_group_name_H-M   'P 1'
#
loop_
_entity.id
_entity.type
_entity.pdbx_description
1 polymer ?
#
loop_
_entity_poly.entity_id
_entity_poly.type
_entity_poly.pdbx_seq_one_letter_code
_entity_poly.pdbx_strand_id
1 'polypeptide(L)'
;MNRELRNRILGGAGFVFGLALLPSGIYTLFVLGVPSTLGFLILGVMLLYWCWQPMMPTRYPPIQISVDEPEMQLATERAQASIERFCEGIARSDRKGAVRIAVETKFGSQQRIWANVQRQEGNLLLLKPRSVNPNVSTPESVPVDQVEDWLLADLSGRIEGGFTHVAYAEKYQRQEGYIPRGLRLELSKFVDGNALLNP
;
A
#
# COMPACT_ATOMS: atom_id res chain seq x y z
N MET A 1 -21.04 10.41 10.84
CA MET A 1 -20.88 9.33 9.84
C MET A 1 -19.85 9.76 8.81
N ASN A 2 -18.72 9.03 8.70
CA ASN A 2 -17.60 9.39 7.82
C ASN A 2 -18.07 9.48 6.34
N ARG A 3 -17.64 10.51 5.59
CA ARG A 3 -18.06 10.75 4.20
C ARG A 3 -17.76 9.56 3.30
N GLU A 4 -16.66 8.86 3.58
CA GLU A 4 -16.28 7.68 2.80
C GLU A 4 -17.14 6.46 3.11
N LEU A 5 -17.47 6.22 4.38
CA LEU A 5 -18.42 5.17 4.77
C LEU A 5 -19.79 5.41 4.14
N ARG A 6 -20.26 6.67 4.12
CA ARG A 6 -21.48 7.06 3.43
C ARG A 6 -21.40 6.77 1.92
N ASN A 7 -20.30 7.12 1.27
CA ASN A 7 -20.10 6.87 -0.16
C ASN A 7 -20.01 5.38 -0.50
N ARG A 8 -19.44 4.55 0.40
CA ARG A 8 -19.42 3.09 0.26
C ARG A 8 -20.81 2.47 0.40
N ILE A 9 -21.60 2.93 1.37
CA ILE A 9 -22.99 2.47 1.55
C ILE A 9 -23.84 2.87 0.34
N LEU A 10 -23.72 4.12 -0.11
CA LEU A 10 -24.43 4.62 -1.29
C LEU A 10 -24.01 3.87 -2.57
N GLY A 11 -22.71 3.62 -2.74
CA GLY A 11 -22.17 2.83 -3.83
C GLY A 11 -22.64 1.37 -3.78
N GLY A 12 -22.63 0.74 -2.60
CA GLY A 12 -23.15 -0.61 -2.41
C GLY A 12 -24.63 -0.72 -2.79
N ALA A 13 -25.46 0.22 -2.36
CA ALA A 13 -26.87 0.27 -2.74
C ALA A 13 -27.05 0.42 -4.25
N GLY A 14 -26.35 1.36 -4.89
CA GLY A 14 -26.40 1.56 -6.34
C GLY A 14 -25.90 0.35 -7.15
N PHE A 15 -24.90 -0.36 -6.63
CA PHE A 15 -24.38 -1.60 -7.23
C PHE A 15 -25.43 -2.73 -7.21
N VAL A 16 -26.13 -2.90 -6.08
CA VAL A 16 -27.23 -3.89 -5.97
C VAL A 16 -28.37 -3.56 -6.93
N PHE A 17 -28.72 -2.27 -7.08
CA PHE A 17 -29.70 -1.84 -8.08
C PHE A 17 -29.23 -2.12 -9.51
N GLY A 18 -27.97 -1.85 -9.84
CA GLY A 18 -27.40 -2.20 -11.14
C GLY A 18 -27.45 -3.71 -11.44
N LEU A 19 -27.15 -4.55 -10.43
CA LEU A 19 -27.25 -6.01 -10.52
C LEU A 19 -28.68 -6.50 -10.71
N ALA A 20 -29.68 -5.83 -10.15
CA ALA A 20 -31.09 -6.18 -10.34
C ALA A 20 -31.64 -5.70 -11.70
N LEU A 21 -31.13 -4.57 -12.22
CA LEU A 21 -31.57 -3.99 -13.49
C LEU A 21 -31.10 -4.79 -14.71
N LEU A 22 -29.91 -5.38 -14.66
CA LEU A 22 -29.41 -6.23 -15.76
C LEU A 22 -30.32 -7.44 -16.08
N PRO A 23 -30.64 -8.34 -15.13
CA PRO A 23 -31.53 -9.48 -15.41
C PRO A 23 -32.95 -9.02 -15.73
N SER A 24 -33.43 -7.92 -15.14
CA SER A 24 -34.72 -7.33 -15.51
C SER A 24 -34.74 -6.81 -16.96
N GLY A 25 -33.68 -6.12 -17.39
CA GLY A 25 -33.49 -5.67 -18.77
C GLY A 25 -33.38 -6.83 -19.77
N ILE A 26 -32.65 -7.89 -19.42
CA ILE A 26 -32.54 -9.12 -20.22
C ILE A 26 -33.92 -9.79 -20.34
N TYR A 27 -34.62 -9.97 -19.22
CA TYR A 27 -35.94 -10.60 -19.21
C TYR A 27 -36.94 -9.82 -20.08
N THR A 28 -36.99 -8.50 -19.92
CA THR A 28 -37.91 -7.65 -20.69
C THR A 28 -37.56 -7.59 -22.18
N LEU A 29 -36.28 -7.69 -22.55
CA LEU A 29 -35.83 -7.73 -23.95
C LEU A 29 -36.25 -9.03 -24.64
N PHE A 30 -36.04 -10.17 -23.98
CA PHE A 30 -36.33 -11.48 -24.57
C PHE A 30 -37.80 -11.90 -24.48
N VAL A 31 -38.54 -11.44 -23.46
CA VAL A 31 -39.93 -11.86 -23.22
C VAL A 31 -40.94 -10.84 -23.75
N LEU A 32 -40.67 -9.54 -23.61
CA LEU A 32 -41.65 -8.48 -23.91
C LEU A 32 -41.31 -7.67 -25.16
N GLY A 33 -40.08 -7.76 -25.69
CA GLY A 33 -39.66 -7.10 -26.93
C GLY A 33 -39.73 -5.56 -26.90
N VAL A 34 -39.71 -4.96 -25.70
CA VAL A 34 -39.96 -3.51 -25.55
C VAL A 34 -38.66 -2.73 -25.79
N PRO A 35 -38.65 -1.66 -26.60
CA PRO A 35 -37.43 -0.88 -26.88
C PRO A 35 -36.86 -0.14 -25.65
N SER A 36 -37.65 0.08 -24.59
CA SER A 36 -37.18 0.67 -23.32
C SER A 36 -36.18 -0.22 -22.57
N THR A 37 -36.03 -1.49 -22.97
CA THR A 37 -35.09 -2.48 -22.43
C THR A 37 -33.62 -2.05 -22.54
N LEU A 38 -33.23 -1.41 -23.66
CA LEU A 38 -31.89 -0.85 -23.81
C LEU A 38 -31.59 0.19 -22.72
N GLY A 39 -32.59 0.98 -22.33
CA GLY A 39 -32.45 1.97 -21.25
C GLY A 39 -32.10 1.33 -19.91
N PHE A 40 -32.76 0.23 -19.55
CA PHE A 40 -32.48 -0.49 -18.30
C PHE A 40 -31.11 -1.18 -18.31
N LEU A 41 -30.68 -1.73 -19.45
CA LEU A 41 -29.35 -2.32 -19.59
C LEU A 41 -28.25 -1.27 -19.48
N ILE A 42 -28.39 -0.14 -20.20
CA ILE A 42 -27.43 0.96 -20.15
C ILE A 42 -27.36 1.54 -18.73
N LEU A 43 -28.51 1.79 -18.10
CA LEU A 43 -28.57 2.29 -16.73
C LEU A 43 -27.98 1.30 -15.72
N GLY A 44 -28.25 0.00 -15.89
CA GLY A 44 -27.69 -1.06 -15.07
C GLY A 44 -26.16 -1.09 -15.16
N VAL A 45 -25.60 -1.09 -16.39
CA VAL A 45 -24.15 -1.05 -16.61
C VAL A 45 -23.53 0.25 -16.07
N MET A 46 -24.17 1.40 -16.29
CA MET A 46 -23.70 2.69 -15.74
C MET A 46 -23.66 2.69 -14.22
N LEU A 47 -24.72 2.20 -13.56
CA LEU A 47 -24.76 2.09 -12.10
C LEU A 47 -23.68 1.13 -11.60
N LEU A 48 -23.49 -0.02 -12.24
CA LEU A 48 -22.41 -0.94 -11.87
C LEU A 48 -21.04 -0.26 -12.00
N TYR A 49 -20.76 0.42 -13.12
CA TYR A 49 -19.47 1.07 -13.34
C TYR A 49 -19.23 2.24 -12.37
N TRP A 50 -20.20 3.14 -12.20
CA TRP A 50 -20.07 4.32 -11.33
C TRP A 50 -20.08 3.99 -9.85
N CYS A 51 -20.83 2.96 -9.43
CA CYS A 51 -20.89 2.57 -8.03
C CYS A 51 -19.79 1.58 -7.63
N TRP A 52 -19.14 0.90 -8.58
CA TRP A 52 -17.99 0.02 -8.32
C TRP A 52 -16.77 0.78 -7.79
N GLN A 53 -16.41 1.90 -8.42
CA GLN A 53 -15.24 2.71 -8.04
C GLN A 53 -15.26 3.18 -6.57
N PRO A 54 -16.35 3.78 -6.03
CA PRO A 54 -16.43 4.17 -4.62
C PRO A 54 -16.57 2.99 -3.66
N MET A 55 -17.05 1.83 -4.14
CA MET A 55 -17.12 0.59 -3.34
C MET A 55 -15.74 -0.10 -3.23
N MET A 56 -14.91 0.00 -4.28
CA MET A 56 -13.57 -0.59 -4.35
C MET A 56 -12.50 0.46 -4.67
N PRO A 57 -12.24 1.43 -3.77
CA PRO A 57 -11.12 2.35 -3.95
C PRO A 57 -9.81 1.55 -4.00
N THR A 58 -9.16 1.59 -5.15
CA THR A 58 -7.85 0.96 -5.40
C THR A 58 -6.69 1.85 -4.96
N ARG A 59 -6.95 3.15 -4.75
CA ARG A 59 -6.02 4.15 -4.24
C ARG A 59 -6.65 4.86 -3.06
N TYR A 60 -5.89 5.01 -1.98
CA TYR A 60 -6.32 5.70 -0.77
C TYR A 60 -5.66 7.07 -0.74
N PRO A 61 -6.36 8.10 -0.21
CA PRO A 61 -5.78 9.42 -0.09
C PRO A 61 -4.47 9.33 0.72
N PRO A 62 -3.38 9.94 0.24
CA PRO A 62 -2.12 9.92 0.97
C PRO A 62 -2.30 10.72 2.26
N ILE A 63 -2.15 10.05 3.40
CA ILE A 63 -1.96 10.71 4.68
C ILE A 63 -0.54 11.25 4.70
N GLN A 64 -0.40 12.54 5.02
CA GLN A 64 0.90 13.14 5.27
C GLN A 64 1.41 12.64 6.62
N ILE A 65 2.63 12.10 6.64
CA ILE A 65 3.31 11.68 7.84
C ILE A 65 4.61 12.47 7.93
N SER A 66 4.75 13.25 9.00
CA SER A 66 6.03 13.84 9.35
C SER A 66 6.94 12.80 9.98
N VAL A 67 8.24 12.96 9.74
CA VAL A 67 9.29 12.10 10.31
C VAL A 67 9.42 12.33 11.81
N ASP A 68 9.08 13.55 12.25
CA ASP A 68 9.15 13.96 13.65
C ASP A 68 7.97 13.44 14.48
N GLU A 69 7.05 12.69 13.86
CA GLU A 69 5.97 12.05 14.59
C GLU A 69 6.50 10.89 15.45
N PRO A 70 5.99 10.74 16.69
CA PRO A 70 6.52 9.75 17.63
C PRO A 70 6.41 8.31 17.10
N GLU A 71 5.37 8.01 16.31
CA GLU A 71 5.17 6.70 15.69
C GLU A 71 6.25 6.37 14.66
N MET A 72 6.68 7.37 13.90
CA MET A 72 7.73 7.21 12.89
C MET A 72 9.11 7.09 13.54
N GLN A 73 9.36 7.83 14.62
CA GLN A 73 10.58 7.72 15.40
C GLN A 73 10.69 6.33 16.03
N LEU A 74 9.63 5.87 16.70
CA LEU A 74 9.59 4.51 17.27
C LEU A 74 9.75 3.42 16.22
N ALA A 75 9.15 3.59 15.04
CA ALA A 75 9.31 2.66 13.94
C ALA A 75 10.76 2.61 13.42
N THR A 76 11.39 3.77 13.27
CA THR A 76 12.80 3.90 12.86
C THR A 76 13.73 3.26 13.90
N GLU A 77 13.51 3.54 15.18
CA GLU A 77 14.29 2.96 16.29
C GLU A 77 14.16 1.43 16.32
N ARG A 78 12.94 0.90 16.15
CA ARG A 78 12.72 -0.56 16.06
C ARG A 78 13.41 -1.16 14.84
N ALA A 79 13.39 -0.47 13.71
CA ALA A 79 14.07 -0.93 12.51
C ALA A 79 15.59 -1.00 12.73
N GLN A 80 16.18 0.03 13.33
CA GLN A 80 17.60 0.05 13.66
C GLN A 80 17.97 -1.01 14.70
N ALA A 81 17.17 -1.17 15.76
CA ALA A 81 17.40 -2.20 16.77
C ALA A 81 17.33 -3.64 16.23
N SER A 82 16.65 -3.84 15.09
CA SER A 82 16.48 -5.15 14.44
C SER A 82 17.28 -5.29 13.14
N ILE A 83 18.18 -4.35 12.84
CA ILE A 83 18.93 -4.33 11.57
C ILE A 83 19.84 -5.55 11.38
N GLU A 84 20.31 -6.16 12.47
CA GLU A 84 21.11 -7.39 12.41
C GLU A 84 20.33 -8.54 11.76
N ARG A 85 19.02 -8.68 12.05
CA ARG A 85 18.13 -9.67 11.41
C ARG A 85 18.04 -9.46 9.91
N PHE A 86 18.06 -8.21 9.45
CA PHE A 86 18.09 -7.88 8.03
C PHE A 86 19.42 -8.29 7.39
N CYS A 87 20.55 -7.96 8.03
CA CYS A 87 21.89 -8.33 7.58
C CYS A 87 22.06 -9.86 7.46
N GLU A 88 21.64 -10.60 8.48
CA GLU A 88 21.63 -12.07 8.43
C GLU A 88 20.70 -12.60 7.32
N GLY A 89 19.55 -11.96 7.16
CA GLY A 89 18.54 -12.31 6.18
C GLY A 89 19.01 -12.15 4.74
N ILE A 90 19.72 -11.06 4.43
CA ILE A 90 20.19 -10.79 3.07
C ILE A 90 21.40 -11.62 2.67
N ALA A 91 22.15 -12.13 3.64
CA ALA A 91 23.22 -13.10 3.40
C ALA A 91 22.68 -14.43 2.85
N ARG A 92 21.39 -14.72 3.06
CA ARG A 92 20.72 -15.91 2.52
C ARG A 92 20.19 -15.60 1.11
N SER A 93 20.56 -16.44 0.14
CA SER A 93 20.25 -16.22 -1.28
C SER A 93 18.77 -16.38 -1.65
N ASP A 94 17.94 -16.86 -0.72
CA ASP A 94 16.50 -17.06 -0.88
C ASP A 94 15.66 -15.83 -0.50
N ARG A 95 16.29 -14.74 -0.06
CA ARG A 95 15.58 -13.52 0.38
C ARG A 95 16.00 -12.30 -0.42
N LYS A 96 15.08 -11.34 -0.54
CA LYS A 96 15.30 -10.04 -1.19
C LYS A 96 15.16 -8.93 -0.17
N GLY A 97 16.23 -8.17 0.01
CA GLY A 97 16.25 -7.01 0.90
C GLY A 97 15.98 -5.69 0.18
N ALA A 98 15.30 -4.78 0.86
CA ALA A 98 15.24 -3.37 0.51
C ALA A 98 15.41 -2.52 1.78
N VAL A 99 16.00 -1.34 1.65
CA VAL A 99 16.21 -0.41 2.77
C VAL A 99 15.64 0.95 2.43
N ARG A 100 15.17 1.64 3.45
CA ARG A 100 14.72 3.02 3.40
C ARG A 100 15.86 3.91 3.86
N ILE A 101 16.20 4.87 3.02
CA ILE A 101 17.32 5.80 3.26
C ILE A 101 16.89 7.22 2.93
N ALA A 102 17.47 8.19 3.64
CA ALA A 102 17.39 9.59 3.28
C ALA A 102 18.48 9.92 2.25
N VAL A 103 18.08 10.49 1.12
CA VAL A 103 18.95 10.93 0.04
C VAL A 103 18.73 12.40 -0.24
N GLU A 104 19.81 13.12 -0.48
CA GLU A 104 19.74 14.52 -0.84
C GLU A 104 19.35 14.67 -2.32
N THR A 105 18.40 15.57 -2.60
CA THR A 105 18.04 15.92 -3.97
C THR A 105 19.00 16.97 -4.51
N LYS A 106 19.04 17.13 -5.84
CA LYS A 106 19.83 18.18 -6.51
C LYS A 106 19.52 19.61 -6.02
N PHE A 107 18.39 19.81 -5.34
CA PHE A 107 17.94 21.10 -4.82
C PHE A 107 18.16 21.27 -3.31
N GLY A 108 18.95 20.38 -2.67
CA GLY A 108 19.31 20.47 -1.25
C GLY A 108 18.19 20.05 -0.28
N SER A 109 17.09 19.47 -0.77
CA SER A 109 16.06 18.87 0.09
C SER A 109 16.35 17.39 0.31
N GLN A 110 16.03 16.87 1.50
CA GLN A 110 16.11 15.43 1.75
C GLN A 110 14.83 14.73 1.29
N GLN A 111 15.00 13.70 0.48
CA GLN A 111 13.93 12.78 0.08
C GLN A 111 14.24 11.39 0.61
N ARG A 112 13.21 10.67 1.06
CA ARG A 112 13.36 9.27 1.48
C ARG A 112 12.99 8.34 0.34
N ILE A 113 13.82 7.34 0.10
CA ILE A 113 13.59 6.34 -0.95
C ILE A 113 13.73 4.93 -0.39
N TRP A 114 13.01 3.99 -1.00
CA TRP A 114 13.25 2.57 -0.84
C TRP A 114 14.20 2.09 -1.93
N ALA A 115 15.36 1.57 -1.53
CA ALA A 115 16.37 1.03 -2.43
C ALA A 115 16.51 -0.48 -2.21
N ASN A 116 16.54 -1.24 -3.30
CA ASN A 116 16.77 -2.68 -3.22
C ASN A 116 18.24 -2.94 -2.90
N VAL A 117 18.53 -3.85 -1.98
CA VAL A 117 19.91 -4.21 -1.64
C VAL A 117 20.35 -5.40 -2.49
N GLN A 118 21.56 -5.34 -3.02
CA GLN A 118 22.19 -6.40 -3.80
C GLN A 118 22.94 -7.39 -2.93
N ARG A 119 23.80 -6.88 -2.04
CA ARG A 119 24.57 -7.66 -1.07
C ARG A 119 25.11 -6.74 0.03
N GLN A 120 25.59 -7.34 1.11
CA GLN A 120 26.30 -6.65 2.18
C GLN A 120 27.81 -6.90 2.07
N GLU A 121 28.61 -5.87 2.33
CA GLU A 121 30.07 -5.90 2.44
C GLU A 121 30.50 -5.20 3.73
N GLY A 122 30.74 -5.99 4.79
CA GLY A 122 31.03 -5.43 6.12
C GLY A 122 29.88 -4.56 6.63
N ASN A 123 30.17 -3.29 6.93
CA ASN A 123 29.17 -2.31 7.38
C ASN A 123 28.46 -1.57 6.22
N LEU A 124 28.71 -1.96 4.97
CA LEU A 124 28.11 -1.32 3.80
C LEU A 124 27.09 -2.23 3.13
N LEU A 125 25.96 -1.65 2.73
CA LEU A 125 24.94 -2.29 1.91
C LEU A 125 25.08 -1.77 0.48
N LEU A 126 25.40 -2.66 -0.46
CA LEU A 126 25.43 -2.33 -1.89
C LEU A 126 24.01 -2.31 -2.43
N LEU A 127 23.63 -1.21 -3.05
CA LEU A 127 22.27 -0.97 -3.54
C LEU A 127 22.18 -1.28 -5.04
N LYS A 128 21.06 -1.86 -5.47
CA LYS A 128 20.77 -2.01 -6.89
C LYS A 128 20.42 -0.64 -7.46
N PRO A 129 21.12 -0.19 -8.52
CA PRO A 129 20.80 1.09 -9.15
C PRO A 129 19.37 1.07 -9.67
N ARG A 130 18.59 2.06 -9.27
CA ARG A 130 17.22 2.27 -9.76
C ARG A 130 17.01 3.75 -10.02
N SER A 131 16.61 4.09 -11.24
CA SER A 131 16.11 5.43 -11.54
C SER A 131 14.70 5.55 -10.98
N VAL A 132 14.59 6.01 -9.72
CA VAL A 132 13.29 6.29 -9.09
C VAL A 132 12.81 7.70 -9.45
N ASN A 133 13.75 8.64 -9.63
CA ASN A 133 13.49 10.03 -10.00
C ASN A 133 14.75 10.64 -10.65
N PRO A 134 14.68 11.32 -11.81
CA PRO A 134 15.84 11.96 -12.44
C PRO A 134 16.53 13.03 -11.58
N ASN A 135 15.85 13.51 -10.54
CA ASN A 135 16.36 14.49 -9.58
C ASN A 135 17.00 13.87 -8.33
N VAL A 136 16.98 12.54 -8.22
CA VAL A 136 17.51 11.79 -7.07
C VAL A 136 18.53 10.77 -7.55
N SER A 137 19.77 10.93 -7.11
CA SER A 137 20.79 9.91 -7.33
C SER A 137 20.69 8.87 -6.21
N THR A 138 20.39 7.61 -6.55
CA THR A 138 20.48 6.53 -5.56
C THR A 138 21.96 6.23 -5.34
N PRO A 139 22.47 6.29 -4.09
CA PRO A 139 23.86 5.97 -3.83
C PRO A 139 24.16 4.50 -4.18
N GLU A 140 25.40 4.21 -4.58
CA GLU A 140 25.82 2.83 -4.90
C GLU A 140 25.90 1.97 -3.64
N SER A 141 26.28 2.58 -2.52
CA SER A 141 26.37 1.92 -1.22
C SER A 141 25.86 2.84 -0.12
N VAL A 142 25.38 2.24 0.97
CA VAL A 142 24.97 2.96 2.17
C VAL A 142 25.48 2.24 3.42
N PRO A 143 26.01 2.96 4.43
CA PRO A 143 26.31 2.39 5.73
C PRO A 143 25.04 1.87 6.42
N VAL A 144 25.16 0.76 7.15
CA VAL A 144 24.03 0.13 7.86
C VAL A 144 23.41 1.09 8.88
N ASP A 145 24.20 1.94 9.52
CA ASP A 145 23.78 2.96 10.49
C ASP A 145 22.96 4.11 9.87
N GLN A 146 23.01 4.30 8.56
CA GLN A 146 22.21 5.30 7.85
C GLN A 146 20.85 4.76 7.36
N VAL A 147 20.55 3.49 7.64
CA VAL A 147 19.26 2.88 7.31
C VAL A 147 18.20 3.36 8.29
N GLU A 148 17.12 3.92 7.76
CA GLU A 148 15.95 4.34 8.56
C GLU A 148 14.95 3.19 8.75
N ASP A 149 14.81 2.33 7.76
CA ASP A 149 13.92 1.17 7.80
C ASP A 149 14.40 0.10 6.82
N TRP A 150 13.95 -1.13 6.98
CA TRP A 150 14.35 -2.25 6.12
C TRP A 150 13.18 -3.19 5.87
N LEU A 151 13.22 -3.88 4.74
CA LEU A 151 12.25 -4.88 4.31
C LEU A 151 13.01 -6.11 3.86
N LEU A 152 12.58 -7.28 4.30
CA LEU A 152 13.12 -8.56 3.86
C LEU A 152 11.99 -9.45 3.37
N ALA A 153 11.95 -9.69 2.07
CA ALA A 153 10.93 -10.53 1.45
C ALA A 153 11.48 -11.94 1.16
N ASP A 154 10.74 -12.96 1.57
CA ASP A 154 11.03 -14.36 1.24
C ASP A 154 10.42 -14.78 -0.12
N LEU A 155 10.72 -16.01 -0.56
CA LEU A 155 10.13 -16.59 -1.77
C LEU A 155 8.62 -16.84 -1.65
N SER A 156 8.09 -16.95 -0.43
CA SER A 156 6.65 -17.15 -0.17
C SER A 156 5.85 -15.85 -0.23
N GLY A 157 6.53 -14.70 -0.34
CA GLY A 157 5.93 -13.37 -0.35
C GLY A 157 5.64 -12.80 1.03
N ARG A 158 6.14 -13.41 2.10
CA ARG A 158 6.14 -12.84 3.45
C ARG A 158 7.25 -11.80 3.56
N ILE A 159 6.93 -10.72 4.23
CA ILE A 159 7.78 -9.55 4.38
C ILE A 159 8.05 -9.36 5.87
N GLU A 160 9.32 -9.31 6.24
CA GLU A 160 9.79 -8.95 7.58
C GLU A 160 10.25 -7.48 7.56
N GLY A 161 10.11 -6.78 8.68
CA GLY A 161 10.44 -5.35 8.78
C GLY A 161 9.35 -4.43 8.23
N GLY A 162 9.75 -3.31 7.64
CA GLY A 162 8.89 -2.26 7.12
C GLY A 162 8.09 -1.57 8.21
N PHE A 163 8.74 -1.33 9.35
CA PHE A 163 8.12 -0.78 10.54
C PHE A 163 7.47 0.59 10.27
N THR A 164 8.06 1.38 9.37
CA THR A 164 7.49 2.67 8.97
C THR A 164 6.23 2.52 8.10
N HIS A 165 6.10 1.42 7.35
CA HIS A 165 4.89 1.10 6.60
C HIS A 165 3.76 0.63 7.53
N VAL A 166 4.12 -0.09 8.59
CA VAL A 166 3.21 -0.49 9.67
C VAL A 166 2.72 0.75 10.45
N ALA A 167 3.64 1.63 10.87
CA ALA A 167 3.29 2.90 11.53
C ALA A 167 2.39 3.79 10.66
N TYR A 168 2.62 3.80 9.34
CA TYR A 168 1.74 4.51 8.40
C TYR A 168 0.30 4.00 8.47
N ALA A 169 0.12 2.68 8.54
CA ALA A 169 -1.19 2.07 8.67
C ALA A 169 -1.85 2.34 10.03
N GLU A 170 -1.08 2.35 11.13
CA GLU A 170 -1.59 2.71 12.46
C GLU A 170 -2.15 4.13 12.48
N LYS A 171 -1.40 5.09 11.93
CA LYS A 171 -1.86 6.46 11.82
C LYS A 171 -3.13 6.54 10.98
N TYR A 172 -3.16 5.83 9.85
CA TYR A 172 -4.35 5.77 8.99
C TYR A 172 -5.56 5.26 9.77
N GLN A 173 -5.41 4.16 10.51
CA GLN A 173 -6.47 3.61 11.33
C GLN A 173 -6.95 4.60 12.39
N ARG A 174 -6.04 5.33 13.04
CA ARG A 174 -6.40 6.32 14.06
C ARG A 174 -7.15 7.52 13.49
N GLN A 175 -6.70 8.04 12.34
CA GLN A 175 -7.30 9.23 11.73
C GLN A 175 -8.66 8.93 11.07
N GLU A 176 -8.75 7.82 10.35
CA GLU A 176 -9.95 7.49 9.56
C GLU A 176 -10.90 6.50 10.26
N GLY A 177 -10.44 5.87 11.34
CA GLY A 177 -11.18 4.85 12.09
C GLY A 177 -11.24 3.48 11.41
N TYR A 178 -10.53 3.30 10.28
CA TYR A 178 -10.49 2.03 9.55
C TYR A 178 -9.20 1.89 8.74
N ILE A 179 -8.79 0.66 8.44
CA ILE A 179 -7.70 0.38 7.49
C ILE A 179 -8.29 0.03 6.11
N PRO A 180 -7.94 0.78 5.05
CA PRO A 180 -8.20 0.45 3.67
C PRO A 180 -7.95 -1.01 3.26
N ARG A 181 -8.82 -1.63 2.46
CA ARG A 181 -8.64 -3.04 2.05
C ARG A 181 -7.32 -3.28 1.33
N GLY A 182 -6.90 -2.40 0.43
CA GLY A 182 -5.62 -2.53 -0.27
C GLY A 182 -4.44 -2.47 0.69
N LEU A 183 -4.42 -1.49 1.61
CA LEU A 183 -3.40 -1.41 2.65
C LEU A 183 -3.44 -2.64 3.57
N ARG A 184 -4.63 -3.15 3.90
CA ARG A 184 -4.82 -4.37 4.70
C ARG A 184 -4.25 -5.62 4.02
N LEU A 185 -4.45 -5.74 2.70
CA LEU A 185 -3.88 -6.82 1.89
C LEU A 185 -2.36 -6.71 1.80
N GLU A 186 -1.82 -5.50 1.73
CA GLU A 186 -0.37 -5.29 1.82
C GLU A 186 0.15 -5.71 3.20
N LEU A 187 -0.45 -5.19 4.29
CA LEU A 187 -0.08 -5.51 5.67
C LEU A 187 -0.17 -7.01 5.99
N SER A 188 -1.08 -7.76 5.36
CA SER A 188 -1.18 -9.22 5.58
C SER A 188 0.06 -9.99 5.14
N LYS A 189 0.91 -9.38 4.31
CA LYS A 189 2.20 -9.94 3.93
C LYS A 189 3.28 -9.66 4.97
N PHE A 190 3.08 -8.65 5.82
CA PHE A 190 4.04 -8.24 6.83
C PHE A 190 3.91 -9.12 8.07
N VAL A 191 4.98 -9.83 8.40
CA VAL A 191 5.05 -10.66 9.60
C VAL A 191 4.84 -9.79 10.84
N ASP A 192 5.53 -8.66 10.91
CA ASP A 192 5.51 -7.72 12.03
C ASP A 192 4.26 -6.80 12.01
N GLY A 193 3.53 -6.75 10.89
CA GLY A 193 2.28 -5.98 10.75
C GLY A 193 1.01 -6.74 11.17
N ASN A 194 1.10 -8.05 11.42
CA ASN A 194 -0.06 -8.89 11.73
C ASN A 194 -0.77 -8.50 13.04
N ALA A 195 -0.07 -7.86 13.99
CA ALA A 195 -0.67 -7.37 15.23
C ALA A 195 -1.78 -6.32 14.99
N LEU A 196 -1.72 -5.57 13.89
CA LEU A 196 -2.74 -4.57 13.53
C LEU A 196 -3.96 -5.16 12.84
N LEU A 197 -3.82 -6.35 12.27
CA LEU A 197 -4.89 -7.02 11.54
C LEU A 197 -5.80 -7.85 12.44
N ASN A 198 -5.27 -8.29 13.59
CA ASN A 198 -5.95 -9.07 14.61
C ASN A 198 -5.84 -8.34 15.97
N PRO A 199 -6.55 -7.20 16.16
CA PRO A 199 -6.56 -6.48 17.44
C PRO A 199 -7.22 -7.28 18.57
#